data_AF-A0A428Q881-F1
#
_entry.id   AF-A0A428Q881-F1
#
_cell.length_a   1.000
_cell.length_b   1.000
_cell.length_c   1.000
_cell.angle_alpha   90.00
_cell.angle_beta   90.00
_cell.angle_gamma   90.00
#
_symmetry.space_group_name_H-M   'P 1'
#
loop_
_entity.id
_entity.type
_entity.pdbx_description
1 polymer ?
#
loop_
_entity_poly.entity_id
_entity_poly.type
_entity_poly.pdbx_seq_one_letter_code
_entity_poly.pdbx_strand_id
1 'polypeptide(L)'
;MSSANKEYQHFIPQFLLKNYSHPFVCPQAKGPSKKCKKHKHEKGKYPGDPVVNNLCLTSEPYTLKETPVARVFGQLDMYEDMIKSPDKKHRRIEEMLGKMELEASRIFRRITTAYGKGQPEIWLTRTERNLLRKFLFILKYRGSGFHRRFYHGDVESYNSNDKELLQDYMEKHGFESPLDVWFHNLEAIMTLEMDTEMKWIEDLKKRMFPSDAMWFMVHVQCSYMAICTPANPDEEFVLSDNTYNIFEGPNTFIEDADTGERAGSAHAPFHEFAPISPRLILVLRSLALPVPEEDRIQSVREQRHFMRKVAFDDVYGAGVKSMLHDLPVKKATNSYSEIIGGVPVRKPGRSKGRSKDDRFCFRFFPLETTHVQKINGVFLDNCYMSSNIVFGSQEVFLKTLDWWLTEPCITGKISMGEFEQVHLKYLKSLENFMKGRGWEKELVHMRKPTPRVHDMEGYRLRALEFRRFMERIEEGKEFGNAVFPEEMKPYEELGGSWGTVFYDMHQSSLMLKLRIKIDAWSHGVDEAIRKRNRVLLVEEYMNLPCRRFWLYLRQCRFMVMTDGNPGLFEDALSSFQGGMEDELTCFYGSMPSVALNHYMYEAFMMEESEGAHEMRRHLRSLIERLRSE
;
A
#
# COMPACT_ATOMS: atom_id res chain seq x y z
N MET A 1 -4.46 42.27 21.67
CA MET A 1 -4.74 41.21 20.69
C MET A 1 -3.68 41.32 19.59
N SER A 2 -2.61 40.54 19.70
CA SER A 2 -1.59 40.45 18.65
C SER A 2 -2.20 39.66 17.49
N SER A 3 -2.20 40.22 16.28
CA SER A 3 -2.51 39.45 15.08
C SER A 3 -1.43 38.39 14.93
N ALA A 4 -1.71 37.14 15.31
CA ALA A 4 -0.85 36.03 14.95
C ALA A 4 -0.71 36.04 13.41
N ASN A 5 0.52 36.20 12.93
CA ASN A 5 0.78 36.12 11.50
C ASN A 5 0.52 34.67 11.09
N LYS A 6 -0.55 34.44 10.33
CA LYS A 6 -0.86 33.13 9.76
C LYS A 6 0.33 32.59 8.97
N GLU A 7 0.73 31.37 9.25
CA GLU A 7 1.82 30.68 8.57
C GLU A 7 1.26 29.82 7.44
N TYR A 8 2.00 29.68 6.33
CA TYR A 8 1.57 28.85 5.21
C TYR A 8 2.50 27.66 5.09
N GLN A 9 1.97 26.49 5.42
CA GLN A 9 2.70 25.24 5.42
C GLN A 9 2.50 24.50 4.12
N HIS A 10 3.62 24.07 3.53
CA HIS A 10 3.63 23.35 2.28
C HIS A 10 3.52 21.85 2.51
N PHE A 11 2.54 21.20 1.86
CA PHE A 11 2.54 19.75 1.72
C PHE A 11 3.79 19.31 0.93
N ILE A 12 4.07 20.01 -0.18
CA ILE A 12 5.26 19.80 -1.02
C ILE A 12 6.29 20.92 -0.78
N PRO A 13 7.48 20.60 -0.25
CA PRO A 13 8.48 21.60 0.10
C PRO A 13 8.83 22.54 -1.07
N GLN A 14 9.00 23.83 -0.74
CA GLN A 14 9.31 24.85 -1.75
C GLN A 14 10.58 24.54 -2.57
N PHE A 15 11.58 23.85 -2.00
CA PHE A 15 12.79 23.53 -2.74
C PHE A 15 12.54 22.55 -3.90
N LEU A 16 11.50 21.71 -3.82
CA LEU A 16 11.08 20.83 -4.92
C LEU A 16 10.26 21.64 -5.93
N LEU A 17 9.34 22.47 -5.46
CA LEU A 17 8.53 23.35 -6.31
C LEU A 17 9.38 24.33 -7.13
N LYS A 18 10.49 24.81 -6.56
CA LYS A 18 11.43 25.67 -7.28
C LYS A 18 12.03 25.00 -8.53
N ASN A 19 12.11 23.67 -8.58
CA ASN A 19 12.57 22.96 -9.77
C ASN A 19 11.55 23.00 -10.93
N TYR A 20 10.29 23.34 -10.64
CA TYR A 20 9.21 23.56 -11.61
C TYR A 20 8.98 25.05 -11.91
N SER A 21 9.68 25.94 -11.20
CA SER A 21 9.38 27.37 -11.24
C SER A 21 10.14 28.11 -12.32
N HIS A 22 9.55 29.19 -12.79
CA HIS A 22 10.18 30.20 -13.63
C HIS A 22 9.96 31.60 -13.03
N PRO A 23 10.79 32.60 -13.41
CA PRO A 23 10.60 33.97 -12.95
C PRO A 23 9.30 34.56 -13.51
N PHE A 24 8.47 35.15 -12.66
CA PHE A 24 7.25 35.81 -13.09
C PHE A 24 7.56 37.02 -13.98
N VAL A 25 6.96 37.06 -15.16
CA VAL A 25 7.04 38.18 -16.10
C VAL A 25 5.71 38.93 -16.10
N CYS A 26 5.72 40.20 -15.67
CA CYS A 26 4.52 41.02 -15.65
C CYS A 26 4.03 41.28 -17.09
N PRO A 27 2.80 40.87 -17.47
CA PRO A 27 2.27 41.06 -18.82
C PRO A 27 2.20 42.53 -19.26
N GLN A 28 2.16 43.44 -18.30
CA GLN A 28 2.02 44.89 -18.52
C GLN A 28 3.38 45.64 -18.50
N ALA A 29 4.50 44.92 -18.31
CA ALA A 29 5.83 45.51 -18.35
C ALA A 29 6.30 45.73 -19.80
N LYS A 30 6.52 47.00 -20.16
CA LYS A 30 7.16 47.37 -21.44
C LYS A 30 8.66 47.08 -21.37
N GLY A 31 9.04 45.82 -21.57
CA GLY A 31 10.42 45.36 -21.75
C GLY A 31 11.05 44.64 -20.54
N PRO A 32 12.16 43.91 -20.76
CA PRO A 32 12.72 42.95 -19.81
C PRO A 32 13.40 43.55 -18.56
N SER A 33 13.46 44.88 -18.41
CA SER A 33 14.30 45.52 -17.37
C SER A 33 13.67 46.69 -16.59
N LYS A 34 12.38 47.02 -16.75
CA LYS A 34 11.76 48.14 -16.00
C LYS A 34 10.78 47.67 -14.92
N LYS A 35 11.05 48.08 -13.68
CA LYS A 35 10.16 47.93 -12.51
C LYS A 35 8.77 48.47 -12.84
N CYS A 36 7.78 47.59 -13.00
CA CYS A 36 6.38 47.99 -13.08
C CYS A 36 5.94 48.61 -11.75
N LYS A 37 5.22 49.75 -11.80
CA LYS A 37 4.70 50.45 -10.61
C LYS A 37 3.83 49.51 -9.77
N LYS A 38 3.93 49.59 -8.43
CA LYS A 38 3.26 48.70 -7.43
C LYS A 38 1.75 48.45 -7.66
N HIS A 39 1.04 49.34 -8.36
CA HIS A 39 -0.41 49.27 -8.60
C HIS A 39 -0.83 48.52 -9.86
N LYS A 40 0.09 47.87 -10.59
CA LYS A 40 -0.20 47.12 -11.82
C LYS A 40 0.06 45.62 -11.71
N HIS A 41 0.27 45.11 -10.49
CA HIS A 41 0.56 43.70 -10.24
C HIS A 41 -0.68 42.97 -9.74
N GLU A 42 -0.82 41.70 -10.12
CA GLU A 42 -1.73 40.80 -9.44
C GLU A 42 -1.29 40.66 -7.98
N LYS A 43 -2.24 40.71 -7.03
CA LYS A 43 -1.94 40.75 -5.59
C LYS A 43 -1.09 39.54 -5.20
N GLY A 44 0.12 39.78 -4.69
CA GLY A 44 1.03 38.73 -4.23
C GLY A 44 2.00 38.16 -5.26
N LYS A 45 2.12 38.78 -6.45
CA LYS A 45 3.14 38.45 -7.46
C LYS A 45 3.96 39.70 -7.83
N TYR A 46 5.27 39.65 -7.66
CA TYR A 46 6.18 40.70 -8.14
C TYR A 46 7.06 40.19 -9.29
N PRO A 47 7.48 41.05 -10.24
CA PRO A 47 8.38 40.64 -11.32
C PRO A 47 9.65 39.99 -10.78
N GLY A 48 9.97 38.81 -11.30
CA GLY A 48 11.11 38.00 -10.85
C GLY A 48 10.81 37.02 -9.72
N ASP A 49 9.64 37.08 -9.08
CA ASP A 49 9.23 36.08 -8.09
C ASP A 49 9.10 34.70 -8.74
N PRO A 50 9.49 33.61 -8.05
CA PRO A 50 9.33 32.26 -8.57
C PRO A 50 7.85 31.86 -8.59
N VAL A 51 7.34 31.57 -9.78
CA VAL A 51 5.98 31.08 -10.03
C VAL A 51 6.03 29.74 -10.75
N VAL A 52 4.98 28.94 -10.61
CA VAL A 52 4.80 27.68 -11.35
C VAL A 52 3.61 27.79 -12.30
N ASN A 53 3.73 27.20 -13.48
CA ASN A 53 2.59 26.98 -14.37
C ASN A 53 1.70 25.89 -13.77
N ASN A 54 0.39 26.10 -13.77
CA ASN A 54 -0.55 25.08 -13.32
C ASN A 54 -1.93 25.17 -13.97
N LEU A 55 -2.61 24.02 -13.97
CA LEU A 55 -4.04 23.91 -14.20
C LEU A 55 -4.76 23.99 -12.86
N CYS A 56 -5.59 25.01 -12.70
CA CYS A 56 -6.45 25.21 -11.53
C CYS A 56 -7.66 24.27 -11.59
N LEU A 57 -7.72 23.30 -10.67
CA LEU A 57 -8.84 22.35 -10.59
C LEU A 57 -9.97 22.84 -9.67
N THR A 58 -9.79 23.97 -8.98
CA THR A 58 -10.82 24.57 -8.13
C THR A 58 -11.66 25.64 -8.83
N SER A 59 -11.35 25.99 -10.08
CA SER A 59 -12.15 26.92 -10.88
C SER A 59 -13.12 26.15 -11.77
N GLU A 60 -14.30 26.69 -12.06
CA GLU A 60 -15.24 26.10 -13.03
C GLU A 60 -15.58 27.19 -14.07
N PRO A 61 -15.11 27.07 -15.34
CA PRO A 61 -14.29 25.99 -15.91
C PRO A 61 -12.85 25.94 -15.37
N TYR A 62 -12.13 24.84 -15.60
CA TYR A 62 -10.70 24.75 -15.29
C TYR A 62 -9.90 25.80 -16.08
N THR A 63 -8.87 26.36 -15.45
CA THR A 63 -8.09 27.47 -16.04
C THR A 63 -6.59 27.27 -15.84
N LEU A 64 -5.82 27.66 -16.85
CA LEU A 64 -4.36 27.74 -16.74
C LEU A 64 -3.99 29.04 -16.05
N LYS A 65 -3.13 28.96 -15.03
CA LYS A 65 -2.66 30.12 -14.29
C LYS A 65 -1.21 29.91 -13.85
N GLU A 66 -0.55 31.02 -13.52
CA GLU A 66 0.69 30.99 -12.77
C GLU A 66 0.38 31.15 -11.28
N THR A 67 1.06 30.42 -10.40
CA THR A 67 0.88 30.55 -8.94
C THR A 67 2.24 30.70 -8.25
N PRO A 68 2.39 31.63 -7.28
CA PRO A 68 3.64 31.75 -6.54
C PRO A 68 4.02 30.43 -5.86
N VAL A 69 5.30 30.07 -5.91
CA VAL A 69 5.82 28.89 -5.19
C VAL A 69 5.46 28.93 -3.71
N ALA A 70 5.47 30.12 -3.11
CA ALA A 70 5.12 30.32 -1.70
C ALA A 70 3.64 30.10 -1.36
N ARG A 71 2.77 29.86 -2.36
CA ARG A 71 1.30 29.79 -2.23
C ARG A 71 0.65 28.63 -2.99
N VAL A 72 1.43 27.64 -3.41
CA VAL A 72 0.94 26.42 -4.07
C VAL A 72 1.23 25.20 -3.19
N PHE A 73 0.34 24.20 -3.24
CA PHE A 73 0.47 22.93 -2.51
C PHE A 73 0.75 23.07 -1.01
N GLY A 74 -0.05 23.90 -0.36
CA GLY A 74 -0.03 24.10 1.08
C GLY A 74 -1.34 24.67 1.60
N GLN A 75 -1.42 24.85 2.90
CA GLN A 75 -2.56 25.44 3.58
C GLN A 75 -2.09 26.41 4.67
N LEU A 76 -2.96 27.35 5.04
CA LEU A 76 -2.69 28.25 6.16
C LEU A 76 -2.89 27.49 7.47
N ASP A 77 -1.98 27.70 8.39
CA ASP A 77 -2.08 27.26 9.78
C ASP A 77 -2.30 25.74 9.92
N MET A 78 -1.65 24.94 9.06
CA MET A 78 -1.79 23.48 8.97
C MET A 78 -1.61 22.75 10.30
N TYR A 79 -0.69 23.23 11.12
CA TYR A 79 -0.39 22.61 12.39
C TYR A 79 -0.94 23.44 13.55
N GLU A 80 -1.74 24.49 13.30
CA GLU A 80 -2.44 25.14 14.39
C GLU A 80 -3.68 24.31 14.75
N ASP A 81 -3.69 23.82 15.99
CA ASP A 81 -4.93 23.42 16.63
C ASP A 81 -5.82 24.66 16.77
N MET A 82 -6.83 24.79 15.93
CA MET A 82 -7.80 25.90 15.99
C MET A 82 -8.62 25.87 17.30
N ILE A 83 -8.49 24.81 18.11
CA ILE A 83 -9.20 24.60 19.38
C ILE A 83 -8.34 25.03 20.58
N LYS A 84 -7.00 24.96 20.51
CA LYS A 84 -6.09 25.32 21.61
C LYS A 84 -4.90 26.15 21.12
N SER A 85 -4.63 27.26 21.82
CA SER A 85 -3.52 28.21 21.62
C SER A 85 -2.23 27.57 21.08
N PRO A 86 -1.45 28.23 20.20
CA PRO A 86 -0.30 27.66 19.52
C PRO A 86 0.68 27.03 20.52
N ASP A 87 0.62 25.70 20.57
CA ASP A 87 1.29 24.92 21.58
C ASP A 87 2.79 24.84 21.24
N LYS A 88 3.66 24.70 22.26
CA LYS A 88 5.11 24.48 22.02
C LYS A 88 5.37 23.28 21.09
N LYS A 89 4.43 22.33 21.03
CA LYS A 89 4.44 21.16 20.14
C LYS A 89 4.45 21.55 18.65
N HIS A 90 3.62 22.50 18.22
CA HIS A 90 3.51 22.88 16.79
C HIS A 90 4.83 23.45 16.26
N ARG A 91 5.39 24.44 16.98
CA ARG A 91 6.69 25.03 16.63
C ARG A 91 7.79 23.98 16.59
N ARG A 92 7.77 23.00 17.49
CA ARG A 92 8.74 21.90 17.50
C ARG A 92 8.63 21.03 16.24
N ILE A 93 7.42 20.66 15.81
CA ILE A 93 7.22 19.87 14.58
C ILE A 93 7.74 20.63 13.37
N GLU A 94 7.45 21.93 13.25
CA GLU A 94 7.95 22.79 12.18
C GLU A 94 9.48 22.89 12.16
N GLU A 95 10.11 23.10 13.32
CA GLU A 95 11.56 23.14 13.44
C GLU A 95 12.21 21.80 13.03
N MET A 96 11.58 20.68 13.36
CA MET A 96 12.05 19.34 12.99
C MET A 96 11.89 19.08 11.49
N LEU A 97 10.74 19.44 10.92
CA LEU A 97 10.50 19.36 9.47
C LEU A 97 11.48 20.24 8.72
N GLY A 98 11.71 21.48 9.15
CA GLY A 98 12.66 22.39 8.54
C GLY A 98 14.10 21.84 8.51
N LYS A 99 14.54 21.16 9.59
CA LYS A 99 15.84 20.48 9.61
C LYS A 99 15.90 19.33 8.62
N MET A 100 14.87 18.47 8.61
CA MET A 100 14.82 17.32 7.71
C MET A 100 14.72 17.74 6.23
N GLU A 101 13.92 18.76 5.92
CA GLU A 101 13.84 19.38 4.59
C GLU A 101 15.18 19.96 4.15
N LEU A 102 15.91 20.65 5.05
CA LEU A 102 17.24 21.16 4.76
C LEU A 102 18.21 20.03 4.37
N GLU A 103 18.23 18.94 5.13
CA GLU A 103 19.10 17.79 4.84
C GLU A 103 18.71 17.09 3.53
N ALA A 104 17.41 16.82 3.32
CA ALA A 104 16.91 16.22 2.09
C ALA A 104 17.21 17.11 0.87
N SER A 105 17.04 18.43 0.99
CA SER A 105 17.29 19.38 -0.10
C SER A 105 18.74 19.34 -0.59
N ARG A 106 19.71 19.11 0.30
CA ARG A 106 21.12 18.97 -0.07
C ARG A 106 21.35 17.73 -0.93
N ILE A 107 20.68 16.63 -0.62
CA ILE A 107 20.77 15.39 -1.39
C ILE A 107 20.07 15.55 -2.75
N PHE A 108 18.84 16.07 -2.78
CA PHE A 108 18.12 16.33 -4.03
C PHE A 108 18.87 17.29 -4.94
N ARG A 109 19.45 18.37 -4.40
CA ARG A 109 20.29 19.30 -5.17
C ARG A 109 21.51 18.61 -5.76
N ARG A 110 22.13 17.67 -5.06
CA ARG A 110 23.22 16.86 -5.62
C ARG A 110 22.74 15.97 -6.75
N ILE A 111 21.57 15.33 -6.63
CA ILE A 111 20.97 14.51 -7.69
C ILE A 111 20.69 15.38 -8.93
N THR A 112 20.00 16.51 -8.79
CA THR A 112 19.66 17.41 -9.91
C THR A 112 20.92 18.02 -10.55
N THR A 113 21.93 18.38 -9.75
CA THR A 113 23.21 18.91 -10.26
C THR A 113 24.00 17.84 -11.01
N ALA A 114 24.05 16.60 -10.50
CA ALA A 114 24.73 15.49 -11.18
C ALA A 114 24.10 15.22 -12.55
N TYR A 115 22.77 15.15 -12.61
CA TYR A 115 22.03 15.01 -13.86
C TYR A 115 22.27 16.19 -14.82
N GLY A 116 22.18 17.43 -14.33
CA GLY A 116 22.41 18.63 -15.15
C GLY A 116 23.85 18.74 -15.69
N LYS A 117 24.81 18.05 -15.07
CA LYS A 117 26.20 17.93 -15.57
C LYS A 117 26.40 16.74 -16.53
N GLY A 118 25.34 16.01 -16.87
CA GLY A 118 25.43 14.81 -17.72
C GLY A 118 26.11 13.62 -17.05
N GLN A 119 26.17 13.57 -15.71
CA GLN A 119 26.72 12.40 -15.02
C GLN A 119 25.76 11.21 -15.20
N PRO A 120 26.26 10.01 -15.51
CA PRO A 120 25.39 8.85 -15.73
C PRO A 120 24.84 8.25 -14.43
N GLU A 121 25.47 8.57 -13.29
CA GLU A 121 25.14 7.98 -12.00
C GLU A 121 25.55 8.88 -10.82
N ILE A 122 25.00 8.58 -9.64
CA ILE A 122 25.32 9.26 -8.38
C ILE A 122 25.48 8.26 -7.23
N TRP A 123 26.47 8.49 -6.38
CA TRP A 123 26.71 7.70 -5.17
C TRP A 123 26.10 8.36 -3.93
N LEU A 124 25.23 7.62 -3.23
CA LEU A 124 24.67 8.00 -1.94
C LEU A 124 25.15 7.05 -0.84
N THR A 125 25.36 7.57 0.37
CA THR A 125 25.61 6.72 1.54
C THR A 125 24.33 6.02 2.00
N ARG A 126 24.45 5.00 2.86
CA ARG A 126 23.30 4.37 3.51
C ARG A 126 22.43 5.38 4.26
N THR A 127 23.06 6.29 5.01
CA THR A 127 22.37 7.33 5.77
C THR A 127 21.59 8.27 4.84
N GLU A 128 22.20 8.72 3.75
CA GLU A 128 21.55 9.59 2.76
C GLU A 128 20.35 8.90 2.10
N ARG A 129 20.53 7.64 1.66
CA ARG A 129 19.45 6.85 1.06
C ARG A 129 18.31 6.60 2.04
N ASN A 130 18.62 6.27 3.29
CA ASN A 130 17.61 6.06 4.33
C ASN A 130 16.88 7.36 4.66
N LEU A 131 17.60 8.49 4.73
CA LEU A 131 17.00 9.82 4.90
C LEU A 131 16.03 10.15 3.77
N LEU A 132 16.39 9.90 2.51
CA LEU A 132 15.47 10.12 1.38
C LEU A 132 14.20 9.27 1.52
N ARG A 133 14.31 7.98 1.83
CA ARG A 133 13.13 7.11 2.02
C ARG A 133 12.25 7.60 3.17
N LYS A 134 12.86 7.96 4.30
CA LYS A 134 12.17 8.54 5.46
C LYS A 134 11.47 9.84 5.08
N PHE A 135 12.13 10.68 4.30
CA PHE A 135 11.59 11.96 3.84
C PHE A 135 10.41 11.79 2.88
N LEU A 136 10.50 10.87 1.93
CA LEU A 136 9.39 10.56 1.02
C LEU A 136 8.15 10.08 1.78
N PHE A 137 8.34 9.23 2.81
CA PHE A 137 7.23 8.85 3.68
C PHE A 137 6.64 10.04 4.42
N ILE A 138 7.47 10.94 4.96
CA ILE A 138 6.96 12.15 5.64
C ILE A 138 6.13 13.02 4.69
N LEU A 139 6.54 13.19 3.42
CA LEU A 139 5.74 13.92 2.43
C LEU A 139 4.37 13.27 2.19
N LYS A 140 4.32 11.93 2.20
CA LYS A 140 3.09 11.14 2.10
C LYS A 140 2.22 11.30 3.36
N TYR A 141 2.82 11.18 4.54
CA TYR A 141 2.16 11.18 5.84
C TYR A 141 1.66 12.56 6.27
N ARG A 142 2.33 13.63 5.82
CA ARG A 142 1.88 15.01 6.02
C ARG A 142 1.04 15.54 4.87
N GLY A 143 0.77 14.74 3.84
CA GLY A 143 -0.01 15.18 2.68
C GLY A 143 -1.45 15.57 3.05
N SER A 144 -2.13 16.27 2.14
CA SER A 144 -3.49 16.79 2.37
C SER A 144 -4.50 15.70 2.74
N GLY A 145 -4.34 14.47 2.25
CA GLY A 145 -5.17 13.32 2.61
C GLY A 145 -5.03 12.93 4.08
N PHE A 146 -3.80 12.78 4.57
CA PHE A 146 -3.54 12.33 5.95
C PHE A 146 -3.76 13.42 6.98
N HIS A 147 -3.48 14.68 6.62
CA HIS A 147 -3.93 15.80 7.43
C HIS A 147 -5.44 15.72 7.67
N ARG A 148 -6.26 15.54 6.62
CA ARG A 148 -7.72 15.39 6.76
C ARG A 148 -8.13 14.20 7.62
N ARG A 149 -7.43 13.07 7.54
CA ARG A 149 -7.68 11.88 8.38
C ARG A 149 -7.55 12.19 9.87
N PHE A 150 -6.53 12.95 10.28
CA PHE A 150 -6.26 13.20 11.71
C PHE A 150 -6.80 14.55 12.23
N TYR A 151 -7.24 15.44 11.34
CA TYR A 151 -7.73 16.78 11.70
C TYR A 151 -9.17 16.73 12.24
N HIS A 152 -9.31 16.12 13.43
CA HIS A 152 -10.56 15.95 14.17
C HIS A 152 -10.35 16.38 15.63
N GLY A 153 -11.36 17.04 16.21
CA GLY A 153 -11.26 17.63 17.56
C GLY A 153 -11.32 16.59 18.68
N ASP A 154 -11.89 15.42 18.41
CA ASP A 154 -12.04 14.31 19.33
C ASP A 154 -12.09 12.98 18.57
N VAL A 155 -12.05 11.87 19.30
CA VAL A 155 -12.15 10.52 18.71
C VAL A 155 -13.52 10.26 18.09
N GLU A 156 -14.59 10.91 18.56
CA GLU A 156 -15.94 10.66 18.06
C GLU A 156 -16.14 11.17 16.64
N SER A 157 -15.57 12.34 16.36
CA SER A 157 -15.58 12.98 15.04
C SER A 157 -14.62 12.34 14.05
N TYR A 158 -13.67 11.50 14.48
CA TYR A 158 -12.76 10.75 13.61
C TYR A 158 -13.54 9.73 12.78
N ASN A 159 -13.43 9.84 11.45
CA ASN A 159 -14.19 9.00 10.52
C ASN A 159 -13.26 8.28 9.53
N SER A 160 -12.57 7.25 10.01
CA SER A 160 -11.78 6.36 9.18
C SER A 160 -11.93 4.92 9.66
N ASN A 161 -11.58 3.95 8.81
CA ASN A 161 -11.81 2.52 9.00
C ASN A 161 -11.01 1.86 10.14
N ASP A 162 -10.22 2.65 10.87
CA ASP A 162 -9.38 2.26 11.99
C ASP A 162 -9.70 3.02 13.28
N LYS A 163 -10.89 3.68 13.36
CA LYS A 163 -11.35 4.47 14.51
C LYS A 163 -11.12 3.75 15.84
N GLU A 164 -11.52 2.48 15.94
CA GLU A 164 -11.42 1.70 17.18
C GLU A 164 -9.97 1.43 17.57
N LEU A 165 -9.09 1.16 16.61
CA LEU A 165 -7.66 0.96 16.90
C LEU A 165 -7.01 2.26 17.35
N LEU A 166 -7.38 3.37 16.69
CA LEU A 166 -6.88 4.68 17.08
C LEU A 166 -7.38 5.05 18.48
N GLN A 167 -8.65 4.77 18.79
CA GLN A 167 -9.23 4.98 20.10
C GLN A 167 -8.49 4.18 21.19
N ASP A 168 -8.31 2.87 20.99
CA ASP A 168 -7.55 2.01 21.90
C ASP A 168 -6.14 2.58 22.15
N TYR A 169 -5.49 3.06 21.09
CA TYR A 169 -4.16 3.65 21.16
C TYR A 169 -4.16 4.98 21.91
N MET A 170 -5.16 5.83 21.68
CA MET A 170 -5.33 7.12 22.36
C MET A 170 -5.55 6.92 23.85
N GLU A 171 -6.44 6.01 24.25
CA GLU A 171 -6.71 5.66 25.64
C GLU A 171 -5.45 5.13 26.34
N LYS A 172 -4.73 4.22 25.69
CA LYS A 172 -3.48 3.62 26.23
C LYS A 172 -2.37 4.65 26.48
N HIS A 173 -2.31 5.72 25.68
CA HIS A 173 -1.24 6.72 25.74
C HIS A 173 -1.69 8.08 26.30
N GLY A 174 -2.96 8.21 26.69
CA GLY A 174 -3.51 9.46 27.23
C GLY A 174 -3.56 10.59 26.20
N PHE A 175 -3.83 10.29 24.92
CA PHE A 175 -4.02 11.31 23.89
C PHE A 175 -5.46 11.82 23.91
N GLU A 176 -5.63 13.14 23.81
CA GLU A 176 -6.96 13.78 23.85
C GLU A 176 -7.60 13.85 22.46
N SER A 177 -6.80 13.87 21.40
CA SER A 177 -7.27 14.03 20.01
C SER A 177 -6.50 13.14 19.03
N PRO A 178 -7.11 12.77 17.87
CA PRO A 178 -6.40 12.16 16.75
C PRO A 178 -5.21 13.01 16.26
N LEU A 179 -5.30 14.33 16.38
CA LEU A 179 -4.24 15.25 16.01
C LEU A 179 -2.98 15.08 16.88
N ASP A 180 -3.14 14.82 18.19
CA ASP A 180 -2.01 14.50 19.07
C ASP A 180 -1.27 13.22 18.62
N VAL A 181 -2.02 12.19 18.19
CA VAL A 181 -1.45 10.95 17.66
C VAL A 181 -0.64 11.24 16.38
N TRP A 182 -1.16 12.07 15.49
CA TRP A 182 -0.46 12.45 14.27
C TRP A 182 0.84 13.21 14.54
N PHE A 183 0.83 14.17 15.47
CA PHE A 183 2.05 14.87 15.89
C PHE A 183 3.07 13.95 16.54
N HIS A 184 2.60 13.06 17.42
CA HIS A 184 3.44 12.05 18.06
C HIS A 184 4.11 11.13 17.01
N ASN A 185 3.35 10.66 16.03
CA ASN A 185 3.84 9.82 14.94
C ASN A 185 4.87 10.54 14.05
N LEU A 186 4.60 11.80 13.69
CA LEU A 186 5.54 12.65 12.96
C LEU A 186 6.87 12.81 13.72
N GLU A 187 6.80 13.08 15.03
CA GLU A 187 7.97 13.20 15.89
C GLU A 187 8.76 11.88 15.96
N ALA A 188 8.07 10.76 16.14
CA ALA A 188 8.67 9.43 16.20
C ALA A 188 9.46 9.10 14.93
N ILE A 189 8.87 9.34 13.75
CA ILE A 189 9.54 9.11 12.46
C ILE A 189 10.73 10.05 12.28
N MET A 190 10.55 11.36 12.52
CA MET A 190 11.62 12.34 12.29
C MET A 190 12.86 12.06 13.18
N THR A 191 12.65 11.68 14.44
CA THR A 191 13.73 11.35 15.39
C THR A 191 14.27 9.93 15.26
N LEU A 192 13.67 9.08 14.43
CA LEU A 192 14.12 7.70 14.23
C LEU A 192 15.52 7.64 13.61
N GLU A 193 16.45 6.99 14.30
CA GLU A 193 17.73 6.56 13.73
C GLU A 193 17.58 5.16 13.13
N MET A 194 17.66 5.05 11.80
CA MET A 194 17.57 3.77 11.11
C MET A 194 18.92 3.04 11.14
N ASP A 195 19.19 2.34 12.25
CA ASP A 195 20.42 1.60 12.48
C ASP A 195 20.62 0.40 11.52
N THR A 196 21.85 -0.11 11.45
CA THR A 196 22.25 -1.18 10.53
C THR A 196 21.77 -2.56 10.95
N GLU A 197 21.47 -2.77 12.22
CA GLU A 197 20.96 -4.01 12.82
C GLU A 197 19.44 -4.13 12.72
N MET A 198 18.76 -3.05 12.30
CA MET A 198 17.30 -2.96 12.14
C MET A 198 16.51 -2.98 13.45
N LYS A 199 17.16 -2.66 14.57
CA LYS A 199 16.49 -2.52 15.88
C LYS A 199 15.42 -1.42 15.85
N TRP A 200 15.64 -0.40 15.02
CA TRP A 200 14.71 0.69 14.78
C TRP A 200 13.30 0.23 14.36
N ILE A 201 13.13 -0.95 13.76
CA ILE A 201 11.80 -1.47 13.37
C ILE A 201 10.95 -1.73 14.61
N GLU A 202 11.50 -2.51 15.55
CA GLU A 202 10.82 -2.85 16.80
C GLU A 202 10.67 -1.63 17.70
N ASP A 203 11.66 -0.74 17.70
CA ASP A 203 11.58 0.52 18.45
C ASP A 203 10.50 1.44 17.89
N LEU A 204 10.35 1.53 16.55
CA LEU A 204 9.34 2.38 15.94
C LEU A 204 7.93 1.90 16.27
N LYS A 205 7.67 0.58 16.19
CA LYS A 205 6.37 -0.01 16.53
C LYS A 205 5.90 0.34 17.95
N LYS A 206 6.84 0.49 18.90
CA LYS A 206 6.55 0.90 20.28
C LYS A 206 6.35 2.40 20.47
N ARG A 207 6.80 3.21 19.51
CA ARG A 207 6.92 4.67 19.63
C ARG A 207 5.87 5.44 18.83
N MET A 208 5.02 4.78 18.06
CA MET A 208 3.99 5.44 17.25
C MET A 208 2.80 4.50 17.06
N PHE A 209 1.71 4.99 16.47
CA PHE A 209 0.54 4.16 16.19
C PHE A 209 0.92 2.92 15.33
N PRO A 210 0.66 1.68 15.78
CA PRO A 210 1.23 0.47 15.17
C PRO A 210 0.88 0.28 13.69
N SER A 211 -0.35 0.56 13.29
CA SER A 211 -0.78 0.48 11.88
C SER A 211 0.03 1.43 10.98
N ASP A 212 0.30 2.65 11.44
CA ASP A 212 1.13 3.62 10.71
C ASP A 212 2.63 3.24 10.76
N ALA A 213 3.11 2.60 11.84
CA ALA A 213 4.47 2.08 11.94
C ALA A 213 4.75 0.97 10.92
N MET A 214 3.80 0.03 10.79
CA MET A 214 3.84 -1.03 9.78
C MET A 214 3.90 -0.44 8.38
N TRP A 215 3.08 0.58 8.11
CA TRP A 215 3.08 1.26 6.83
C TRP A 215 4.42 1.94 6.52
N PHE A 216 5.01 2.63 7.50
CA PHE A 216 6.37 3.18 7.37
C PHE A 216 7.38 2.10 7.02
N MET A 217 7.38 0.99 7.77
CA MET A 217 8.29 -0.13 7.56
C MET A 217 8.17 -0.70 6.14
N VAL A 218 6.94 -0.97 5.68
CA VAL A 218 6.68 -1.46 4.32
C VAL A 218 7.21 -0.48 3.27
N HIS A 219 6.94 0.82 3.42
CA HIS A 219 7.44 1.84 2.50
C HIS A 219 8.98 1.84 2.39
N VAL A 220 9.69 1.78 3.53
CA VAL A 220 11.15 1.88 3.54
C VAL A 220 11.89 0.56 3.23
N GLN A 221 11.28 -0.60 3.51
CA GLN A 221 11.92 -1.92 3.35
C GLN A 221 11.45 -2.70 2.14
N CYS A 222 10.17 -2.61 1.75
CA CYS A 222 9.58 -3.47 0.71
C CYS A 222 9.73 -2.90 -0.71
N SER A 223 10.52 -1.84 -0.89
CA SER A 223 10.80 -1.22 -2.18
C SER A 223 12.30 -0.93 -2.40
N TYR A 224 12.72 -0.85 -3.65
CA TYR A 224 14.00 -0.26 -4.04
C TYR A 224 13.80 1.03 -4.83
N MET A 225 14.75 1.96 -4.66
CA MET A 225 14.70 3.27 -5.31
C MET A 225 15.46 3.23 -6.64
N ALA A 226 14.86 3.82 -7.67
CA ALA A 226 15.48 4.08 -8.97
C ALA A 226 15.27 5.56 -9.35
N ILE A 227 16.19 6.14 -10.14
CA ILE A 227 16.10 7.53 -10.61
C ILE A 227 15.81 7.49 -12.10
N CYS A 228 14.69 8.09 -12.52
CA CYS A 228 14.26 8.05 -13.91
C CYS A 228 14.16 9.46 -14.51
N THR A 229 14.35 9.53 -15.82
CA THR A 229 14.32 10.77 -16.62
C THR A 229 13.55 10.50 -17.90
N PRO A 230 12.80 11.44 -18.49
CA PRO A 230 12.24 11.23 -19.82
C PRO A 230 13.37 11.17 -20.85
N ALA A 231 13.40 10.16 -21.71
CA ALA A 231 14.38 10.06 -22.80
C ALA A 231 14.16 11.17 -23.83
N ASN A 232 12.89 11.47 -24.14
CA ASN A 232 12.50 12.58 -24.99
C ASN A 232 12.62 13.91 -24.24
N PRO A 233 13.36 14.93 -24.74
CA PRO A 233 13.43 16.25 -24.12
C PRO A 233 12.09 17.00 -24.07
N ASP A 234 11.15 16.67 -24.97
CA ASP A 234 9.84 17.32 -25.08
C ASP A 234 8.77 16.67 -24.20
N GLU A 235 9.20 15.98 -23.13
CA GLU A 235 8.34 15.32 -22.15
C GLU A 235 8.73 15.76 -20.74
N GLU A 236 7.78 15.68 -19.81
CA GLU A 236 8.02 16.02 -18.42
C GLU A 236 7.11 15.26 -17.46
N PHE A 237 7.50 15.18 -16.19
CA PHE A 237 6.66 14.65 -15.12
C PHE A 237 5.85 15.77 -14.46
N VAL A 238 4.53 15.60 -14.39
CA VAL A 238 3.61 16.53 -13.72
C VAL A 238 3.64 16.37 -12.19
N LEU A 239 3.07 17.36 -11.48
CA LEU A 239 2.98 17.38 -10.02
C LEU A 239 1.60 17.87 -9.55
N SER A 240 1.06 17.29 -8.49
CA SER A 240 -0.20 17.64 -7.81
C SER A 240 0.01 17.66 -6.29
N ASP A 241 -0.93 18.20 -5.52
CA ASP A 241 -0.84 18.27 -4.05
C ASP A 241 -0.76 16.89 -3.36
N ASN A 242 -1.34 15.85 -3.96
CA ASN A 242 -1.34 14.49 -3.44
C ASN A 242 -0.27 13.59 -4.08
N THR A 243 0.64 14.12 -4.89
CA THR A 243 1.57 13.29 -5.69
C THR A 243 2.35 12.24 -4.89
N TYR A 244 2.77 12.56 -3.66
CA TYR A 244 3.52 11.62 -2.81
C TYR A 244 2.65 10.53 -2.18
N ASN A 245 1.33 10.60 -2.33
CA ASN A 245 0.36 9.57 -1.97
C ASN A 245 -0.09 8.71 -3.18
N ILE A 246 0.31 9.08 -4.40
CA ILE A 246 -0.07 8.37 -5.63
C ILE A 246 0.82 7.14 -5.84
N PHE A 247 0.21 6.04 -6.24
CA PHE A 247 0.89 4.79 -6.58
C PHE A 247 0.29 4.16 -7.84
N GLU A 248 1.08 3.30 -8.49
CA GLU A 248 0.60 2.34 -9.48
C GLU A 248 0.49 0.97 -8.82
N GLY A 249 -0.68 0.33 -8.94
CA GLY A 249 -0.99 -0.96 -8.32
C GLY A 249 -2.48 -1.19 -8.17
N PRO A 250 -2.91 -2.37 -7.72
CA PRO A 250 -4.32 -2.65 -7.43
C PRO A 250 -4.86 -1.78 -6.29
N ASN A 251 -6.11 -1.37 -6.45
CA ASN A 251 -6.92 -0.68 -5.46
C ASN A 251 -8.37 -1.15 -5.61
N THR A 252 -8.96 -1.71 -4.56
CA THR A 252 -10.29 -2.33 -4.59
C THR A 252 -11.29 -1.54 -3.75
N PHE A 253 -12.55 -1.65 -4.15
CA PHE A 253 -13.68 -1.01 -3.50
C PHE A 253 -14.79 -2.03 -3.32
N ILE A 254 -15.61 -1.82 -2.29
CA ILE A 254 -16.79 -2.62 -1.99
C ILE A 254 -18.01 -1.70 -1.84
N GLU A 255 -19.19 -2.22 -2.17
CA GLU A 255 -20.48 -1.58 -2.01
C GLU A 255 -21.34 -2.43 -1.06
N ASP A 256 -21.91 -1.81 -0.03
CA ASP A 256 -22.87 -2.47 0.84
C ASP A 256 -24.18 -2.69 0.07
N ALA A 257 -24.64 -3.93 0.00
CA ALA A 257 -25.82 -4.29 -0.78
C ALA A 257 -27.12 -3.71 -0.20
N ASP A 258 -27.16 -3.43 1.10
CA ASP A 258 -28.36 -3.01 1.83
C ASP A 258 -28.45 -1.47 1.90
N THR A 259 -27.33 -0.78 2.13
CA THR A 259 -27.28 0.69 2.25
C THR A 259 -26.87 1.39 0.96
N GLY A 260 -26.17 0.69 0.05
CA GLY A 260 -25.54 1.27 -1.13
C GLY A 260 -24.28 2.11 -0.82
N GLU A 261 -23.83 2.12 0.43
CA GLU A 261 -22.58 2.77 0.84
C GLU A 261 -21.39 2.13 0.13
N ARG A 262 -20.35 2.91 -0.17
CA ARG A 262 -19.15 2.44 -0.86
C ARG A 262 -17.91 2.82 -0.09
N ALA A 263 -17.01 1.87 0.07
CA ALA A 263 -15.74 2.06 0.77
C ALA A 263 -14.57 1.45 0.01
N GLY A 264 -13.37 1.97 0.24
CA GLY A 264 -12.14 1.29 -0.14
C GLY A 264 -11.93 0.03 0.70
N SER A 265 -11.47 -1.06 0.07
CA SER A 265 -11.18 -2.33 0.75
C SER A 265 -9.67 -2.52 0.93
N ALA A 266 -8.94 -2.76 -0.16
CA ALA A 266 -7.50 -3.03 -0.11
C ALA A 266 -6.75 -2.26 -1.21
N HIS A 267 -5.51 -1.88 -0.90
CA HIS A 267 -4.60 -1.30 -1.89
C HIS A 267 -3.16 -1.80 -1.68
N ALA A 268 -2.43 -1.98 -2.79
CA ALA A 268 -1.03 -2.40 -2.73
C ALA A 268 -0.20 -1.76 -3.86
N PRO A 269 0.86 -0.99 -3.54
CA PRO A 269 1.67 -0.35 -4.56
C PRO A 269 2.65 -1.33 -5.21
N PHE A 270 2.63 -1.41 -6.54
CA PHE A 270 3.75 -1.93 -7.32
C PHE A 270 4.85 -0.87 -7.47
N HIS A 271 4.45 0.37 -7.72
CA HIS A 271 5.35 1.51 -7.81
C HIS A 271 4.78 2.71 -7.06
N GLU A 272 5.62 3.38 -6.27
CA GLU A 272 5.34 4.73 -5.78
C GLU A 272 6.28 5.72 -6.44
N PHE A 273 5.87 6.98 -6.51
CA PHE A 273 6.55 8.00 -7.29
C PHE A 273 6.87 9.24 -6.47
N ALA A 274 7.99 9.86 -6.78
CA ALA A 274 8.41 11.12 -6.19
C ALA A 274 9.07 12.02 -7.25
N PRO A 275 8.28 12.82 -7.99
CA PRO A 275 8.81 13.80 -8.94
C PRO A 275 9.66 14.85 -8.23
N ILE A 276 10.90 15.02 -8.68
CA ILE A 276 11.86 15.98 -8.13
C ILE A 276 11.84 17.27 -8.96
N SER A 277 11.68 17.12 -10.28
CA SER A 277 11.65 18.19 -11.28
C SER A 277 10.89 17.68 -12.52
N PRO A 278 10.55 18.55 -13.48
CA PRO A 278 9.98 18.13 -14.76
C PRO A 278 10.78 17.00 -15.46
N ARG A 279 12.09 16.92 -15.22
CA ARG A 279 13.00 15.99 -15.90
C ARG A 279 13.51 14.84 -15.02
N LEU A 280 13.10 14.76 -13.75
CA LEU A 280 13.62 13.77 -12.80
C LEU A 280 12.53 13.28 -11.86
N ILE A 281 12.43 11.96 -11.70
CA ILE A 281 11.53 11.28 -10.77
C ILE A 281 12.28 10.17 -10.03
N LEU A 282 11.99 10.01 -8.73
CA LEU A 282 12.32 8.79 -8.01
C LEU A 282 11.16 7.81 -8.12
N VAL A 283 11.48 6.56 -8.42
CA VAL A 283 10.53 5.45 -8.42
C VAL A 283 10.89 4.51 -7.29
N LEU A 284 9.94 4.22 -6.41
CA LEU A 284 10.03 3.15 -5.42
C LEU A 284 9.34 1.91 -5.98
N ARG A 285 10.13 0.96 -6.49
CA ARG A 285 9.63 -0.28 -7.09
C ARG A 285 9.55 -1.38 -6.04
N SER A 286 8.39 -2.03 -5.94
CA SER A 286 8.13 -3.11 -5.00
C SER A 286 9.10 -4.29 -5.19
N LEU A 287 9.60 -4.84 -4.09
CA LEU A 287 10.47 -6.03 -4.08
C LEU A 287 9.71 -7.34 -4.38
N ALA A 288 8.37 -7.29 -4.43
CA ALA A 288 7.53 -8.37 -4.93
C ALA A 288 7.55 -8.49 -6.46
N LEU A 289 8.10 -7.50 -7.17
CA LEU A 289 8.35 -7.57 -8.61
C LEU A 289 9.72 -8.20 -8.90
N PRO A 290 9.91 -8.85 -10.06
CA PRO A 290 11.17 -9.48 -10.42
C PRO A 290 12.37 -8.53 -10.36
N VAL A 291 13.51 -9.06 -9.90
CA VAL A 291 14.83 -8.43 -9.95
C VAL A 291 15.78 -9.47 -10.56
N PRO A 292 16.06 -9.38 -11.88
CA PRO A 292 16.71 -10.45 -12.64
C PRO A 292 18.01 -10.97 -12.03
N GLU A 293 18.84 -10.10 -11.46
CA GLU A 293 20.11 -10.47 -10.84
C GLU A 293 19.91 -11.28 -9.54
N GLU A 294 18.88 -10.95 -8.75
CA GLU A 294 18.56 -11.63 -7.48
C GLU A 294 17.72 -12.89 -7.69
N ASP A 295 16.86 -12.93 -8.73
CA ASP A 295 16.02 -14.09 -9.06
C ASP A 295 16.81 -15.32 -9.53
N ARG A 296 18.09 -15.14 -9.86
CA ARG A 296 19.01 -16.26 -10.11
C ARG A 296 19.34 -17.04 -8.83
N ILE A 297 19.15 -16.44 -7.66
CA ILE A 297 19.31 -17.11 -6.37
C ILE A 297 17.97 -17.74 -6.00
N GLN A 298 17.91 -19.08 -6.01
CA GLN A 298 16.67 -19.84 -5.82
C GLN A 298 15.87 -19.39 -4.59
N SER A 299 16.51 -19.29 -3.43
CA SER A 299 15.85 -18.91 -2.18
C SER A 299 15.29 -17.48 -2.20
N VAL A 300 15.97 -16.55 -2.86
CA VAL A 300 15.50 -15.16 -2.99
C VAL A 300 14.30 -15.09 -3.94
N ARG A 301 14.34 -15.84 -5.03
CA ARG A 301 13.22 -15.96 -5.98
C ARG A 301 11.99 -16.56 -5.29
N GLU A 302 12.16 -17.64 -4.54
CA GLU A 302 11.07 -18.28 -3.77
C GLU A 302 10.48 -17.34 -2.73
N GLN A 303 11.32 -16.65 -1.96
CA GLN A 303 10.87 -15.63 -1.00
C GLN A 303 10.09 -14.51 -1.69
N ARG A 304 10.55 -14.05 -2.86
CA ARG A 304 9.84 -13.05 -3.67
C ARG A 304 8.50 -13.56 -4.16
N HIS A 305 8.42 -14.78 -4.65
CA HIS A 305 7.15 -15.40 -5.06
C HIS A 305 6.18 -15.51 -3.88
N PHE A 306 6.67 -15.88 -2.69
CA PHE A 306 5.86 -15.91 -1.48
C PHE A 306 5.33 -14.52 -1.13
N MET A 307 6.19 -13.49 -1.09
CA MET A 307 5.77 -12.11 -0.84
C MET A 307 4.77 -11.62 -1.88
N ARG A 308 4.98 -11.94 -3.16
CA ARG A 308 4.05 -11.61 -4.25
C ARG A 308 2.69 -12.26 -4.04
N LYS A 309 2.68 -13.54 -3.68
CA LYS A 309 1.46 -14.29 -3.45
C LYS A 309 0.67 -13.65 -2.31
N VAL A 310 1.28 -13.49 -1.14
CA VAL A 310 0.61 -12.96 0.06
C VAL A 310 0.17 -11.50 -0.11
N ALA A 311 1.02 -10.65 -0.67
CA ALA A 311 0.73 -9.21 -0.76
C ALA A 311 -0.16 -8.84 -1.95
N PHE A 312 -0.28 -9.71 -2.97
CA PHE A 312 -1.03 -9.39 -4.18
C PHE A 312 -1.99 -10.48 -4.63
N ASP A 313 -1.50 -11.70 -4.86
CA ASP A 313 -2.33 -12.72 -5.53
C ASP A 313 -3.46 -13.22 -4.62
N ASP A 314 -3.21 -13.33 -3.31
CA ASP A 314 -4.19 -13.78 -2.32
C ASP A 314 -5.24 -12.69 -2.00
N VAL A 315 -4.93 -11.40 -2.24
CA VAL A 315 -5.80 -10.25 -1.92
C VAL A 315 -6.53 -9.68 -3.15
N TYR A 316 -5.91 -9.74 -4.32
CA TYR A 316 -6.48 -9.15 -5.55
C TYR A 316 -6.76 -10.18 -6.63
N GLY A 317 -6.55 -11.47 -6.32
CA GLY A 317 -6.71 -12.58 -7.23
C GLY A 317 -5.47 -12.87 -8.08
N ALA A 318 -5.38 -14.13 -8.53
CA ALA A 318 -4.31 -14.58 -9.40
C ALA A 318 -4.30 -13.80 -10.73
N GLY A 319 -3.16 -13.23 -11.10
CA GLY A 319 -2.95 -12.59 -12.40
C GLY A 319 -3.00 -11.07 -12.41
N VAL A 320 -3.13 -10.42 -11.25
CA VAL A 320 -2.88 -8.97 -11.14
C VAL A 320 -1.46 -8.67 -11.60
N LYS A 321 -1.31 -7.66 -12.45
CA LYS A 321 -0.03 -7.24 -13.05
C LYS A 321 0.15 -5.74 -12.93
N SER A 322 1.40 -5.32 -12.85
CA SER A 322 1.75 -3.91 -12.98
C SER A 322 1.66 -3.49 -14.44
N MET A 323 1.08 -2.32 -14.72
CA MET A 323 1.10 -1.70 -16.06
C MET A 323 2.50 -1.18 -16.45
N LEU A 324 3.41 -1.12 -15.46
CA LEU A 324 4.82 -0.76 -15.55
C LEU A 324 5.72 -1.96 -15.21
N HIS A 325 5.24 -3.19 -15.39
CA HIS A 325 6.02 -4.40 -15.11
C HIS A 325 7.37 -4.42 -15.87
N ASP A 326 7.35 -3.91 -17.10
CA ASP A 326 8.46 -3.79 -18.05
C ASP A 326 9.32 -2.53 -17.83
N LEU A 327 9.05 -1.72 -16.80
CA LEU A 327 9.81 -0.49 -16.53
C LEU A 327 11.32 -0.80 -16.45
N PRO A 328 12.18 -0.15 -17.26
CA PRO A 328 13.57 -0.55 -17.48
C PRO A 328 14.52 -0.04 -16.38
N VAL A 329 14.18 -0.32 -15.12
CA VAL A 329 14.94 0.13 -13.94
C VAL A 329 15.63 -1.02 -13.25
N LYS A 330 16.78 -0.74 -12.63
CA LYS A 330 17.52 -1.71 -11.82
C LYS A 330 17.75 -1.19 -10.41
N LYS A 331 17.94 -2.12 -9.48
CA LYS A 331 18.39 -1.82 -8.13
C LYS A 331 19.78 -1.17 -8.17
N ALA A 332 20.01 -0.20 -7.29
CA ALA A 332 21.32 0.43 -7.18
C ALA A 332 22.42 -0.60 -6.92
N THR A 333 23.54 -0.47 -7.63
CA THR A 333 24.76 -1.21 -7.27
C THR A 333 25.28 -0.67 -5.94
N ASN A 334 26.17 -1.41 -5.29
CA ASN A 334 26.63 -1.04 -3.95
C ASN A 334 28.12 -1.30 -3.76
N SER A 335 28.69 -0.73 -2.71
CA SER A 335 30.13 -0.82 -2.43
C SER A 335 30.58 -2.21 -1.93
N TYR A 336 29.66 -3.06 -1.45
CA TYR A 336 29.98 -4.31 -0.75
C TYR A 336 29.74 -5.58 -1.56
N SER A 337 29.10 -5.50 -2.72
CA SER A 337 28.89 -6.61 -3.65
C SER A 337 29.36 -6.27 -5.06
N GLU A 338 29.54 -7.30 -5.86
CA GLU A 338 29.79 -7.23 -7.30
C GLU A 338 28.96 -8.30 -8.02
N ILE A 339 28.76 -8.14 -9.32
CA ILE A 339 27.98 -9.07 -10.12
C ILE A 339 28.94 -10.07 -10.78
N ILE A 340 28.91 -11.33 -10.36
CA ILE A 340 29.70 -12.43 -10.93
C ILE A 340 28.74 -13.44 -11.54
N GLY A 341 28.90 -13.77 -12.82
CA GLY A 341 27.96 -14.68 -13.51
C GLY A 341 26.51 -14.18 -13.53
N GLY A 342 26.29 -12.87 -13.41
CA GLY A 342 24.96 -12.25 -13.32
C GLY A 342 24.29 -12.35 -11.95
N VAL A 343 25.00 -12.83 -10.93
CA VAL A 343 24.50 -12.95 -9.54
C VAL A 343 25.26 -11.97 -8.64
N PRO A 344 24.58 -11.29 -7.69
CA PRO A 344 25.27 -10.46 -6.70
C PRO A 344 26.04 -11.31 -5.70
N VAL A 345 27.37 -11.18 -5.72
CA VAL A 345 28.30 -11.84 -4.79
C VAL A 345 28.95 -10.78 -3.89
N ARG A 346 29.07 -11.06 -2.59
CA ARG A 346 29.76 -10.16 -1.66
C ARG A 346 31.26 -10.14 -1.95
N LYS A 347 31.87 -8.96 -1.86
CA LYS A 347 33.31 -8.80 -2.06
C LYS A 347 34.11 -9.53 -0.98
N PRO A 348 35.32 -10.05 -1.29
CA PRO A 348 36.19 -10.70 -0.31
C PRO A 348 36.52 -9.77 0.87
N GLY A 349 36.64 -10.32 2.09
CA GLY A 349 37.03 -9.56 3.29
C GLY A 349 35.93 -8.69 3.91
N ARG A 350 34.71 -8.68 3.34
CA ARG A 350 33.57 -7.95 3.90
C ARG A 350 32.88 -8.73 5.03
N SER A 351 32.55 -8.03 6.12
CA SER A 351 31.70 -8.58 7.18
C SER A 351 30.29 -8.90 6.67
N LYS A 352 29.62 -9.87 7.31
CA LYS A 352 28.27 -10.31 6.88
C LYS A 352 27.17 -9.27 7.13
N GLY A 353 27.44 -8.25 7.96
CA GLY A 353 26.50 -7.23 8.39
C GLY A 353 26.41 -6.02 7.46
N ARG A 354 25.38 -5.19 7.68
CA ARG A 354 25.22 -3.88 7.04
C ARG A 354 26.17 -2.89 7.73
N SER A 355 26.76 -1.96 6.97
CA SER A 355 27.57 -0.86 7.52
C SER A 355 26.96 0.50 7.19
N LYS A 356 27.17 1.49 8.07
CA LYS A 356 26.85 2.90 7.82
C LYS A 356 27.66 3.45 6.62
N ASP A 357 28.85 2.89 6.38
CA ASP A 357 29.75 3.26 5.27
C ASP A 357 29.36 2.61 3.93
N ASP A 358 28.30 1.81 3.90
CA ASP A 358 27.79 1.26 2.65
C ASP A 358 27.34 2.40 1.73
N ARG A 359 27.78 2.35 0.48
CA ARG A 359 27.41 3.32 -0.55
C ARG A 359 26.65 2.62 -1.67
N PHE A 360 25.73 3.36 -2.28
CA PHE A 360 24.83 2.89 -3.33
C PHE A 360 24.96 3.78 -4.55
N CYS A 361 25.18 3.18 -5.71
CA CYS A 361 25.27 3.88 -6.97
C CYS A 361 23.93 3.81 -7.70
N PHE A 362 23.32 4.97 -7.90
CA PHE A 362 22.06 5.13 -8.63
C PHE A 362 22.33 5.66 -10.02
N ARG A 363 21.92 4.91 -11.04
CA ARG A 363 21.94 5.36 -12.44
C ARG A 363 20.72 6.21 -12.74
N PHE A 364 20.86 7.13 -13.69
CA PHE A 364 19.73 7.82 -14.31
C PHE A 364 19.19 6.95 -15.45
N PHE A 365 17.96 6.46 -15.32
CA PHE A 365 17.31 5.62 -16.31
C PHE A 365 16.46 6.47 -17.27
N PRO A 366 16.87 6.65 -18.53
CA PRO A 366 16.03 7.30 -19.54
C PRO A 366 14.84 6.39 -19.86
N LEU A 367 13.63 6.93 -19.66
CA LEU A 367 12.37 6.24 -19.92
C LEU A 367 11.86 6.60 -21.31
N GLU A 368 11.37 5.60 -22.02
CA GLU A 368 10.67 5.81 -23.28
C GLU A 368 9.35 6.56 -23.05
N THR A 369 8.86 7.21 -24.10
CA THR A 369 7.60 7.96 -24.12
C THR A 369 6.46 7.19 -23.49
N THR A 370 6.33 5.89 -23.79
CA THR A 370 5.25 5.04 -23.26
C THR A 370 5.27 4.94 -21.73
N HIS A 371 6.45 4.82 -21.10
CA HIS A 371 6.56 4.76 -19.64
C HIS A 371 6.31 6.13 -19.00
N VAL A 372 6.81 7.21 -19.61
CA VAL A 372 6.57 8.59 -19.12
C VAL A 372 5.09 8.93 -19.17
N GLN A 373 4.44 8.64 -20.29
CA GLN A 373 2.99 8.79 -20.49
C GLN A 373 2.19 7.98 -19.46
N LYS A 374 2.52 6.69 -19.28
CA LYS A 374 1.87 5.84 -18.25
C LYS A 374 2.01 6.43 -16.84
N ILE A 375 3.21 6.88 -16.45
CA ILE A 375 3.45 7.50 -15.13
C ILE A 375 2.61 8.78 -14.98
N ASN A 376 2.63 9.66 -15.97
CA ASN A 376 1.81 10.87 -15.94
C ASN A 376 0.31 10.55 -15.93
N GLY A 377 -0.14 9.53 -16.65
CA GLY A 377 -1.53 9.11 -16.62
C GLY A 377 -1.95 8.60 -15.24
N VAL A 378 -1.07 7.90 -14.50
CA VAL A 378 -1.32 7.54 -13.10
C VAL A 378 -1.47 8.80 -12.23
N PHE A 379 -0.65 9.84 -12.45
CA PHE A 379 -0.82 11.11 -11.75
C PHE A 379 -2.15 11.80 -12.09
N LEU A 380 -2.46 11.95 -13.37
CA LEU A 380 -3.68 12.60 -13.85
C LEU A 380 -4.94 11.89 -13.33
N ASP A 381 -4.96 10.55 -13.33
CA ASP A 381 -6.09 9.76 -12.84
C ASP A 381 -6.38 9.99 -11.34
N ASN A 382 -5.35 10.33 -10.57
CA ASN A 382 -5.47 10.53 -9.12
C ASN A 382 -5.60 12.01 -8.72
N CYS A 383 -5.75 12.93 -9.67
CA CYS A 383 -5.87 14.38 -9.40
C CYS A 383 -7.32 14.85 -9.12
N TYR A 384 -8.32 13.98 -9.13
CA TYR A 384 -9.74 14.38 -9.01
C TYR A 384 -10.12 15.06 -7.69
N MET A 385 -9.30 14.93 -6.64
CA MET A 385 -9.44 15.64 -5.36
C MET A 385 -8.38 16.74 -5.16
N SER A 386 -7.54 16.98 -6.17
CA SER A 386 -6.44 17.93 -6.09
C SER A 386 -6.89 19.35 -6.43
N SER A 387 -6.13 20.31 -5.92
CA SER A 387 -6.37 21.74 -6.16
C SER A 387 -5.75 22.24 -7.47
N ASN A 388 -4.57 21.73 -7.83
CA ASN A 388 -3.82 22.18 -9.01
C ASN A 388 -2.98 21.03 -9.59
N ILE A 389 -2.72 21.10 -10.90
CA ILE A 389 -1.71 20.27 -11.59
C ILE A 389 -0.61 21.20 -12.09
N VAL A 390 0.59 21.09 -11.50
CA VAL A 390 1.79 21.85 -11.84
C VAL A 390 2.59 21.12 -12.92
N PHE A 391 3.10 21.88 -13.88
CA PHE A 391 3.88 21.39 -15.02
C PHE A 391 4.93 22.43 -15.42
N GLY A 392 5.93 22.04 -16.21
CA GLY A 392 7.00 22.92 -16.66
C GLY A 392 6.63 23.70 -17.92
N SER A 393 6.14 22.99 -18.94
CA SER A 393 5.74 23.56 -20.24
C SER A 393 4.27 23.35 -20.53
N GLN A 394 3.54 24.43 -20.81
CA GLN A 394 2.12 24.36 -21.18
C GLN A 394 1.90 23.50 -22.42
N GLU A 395 2.78 23.58 -23.43
CA GLU A 395 2.64 22.79 -24.65
C GLU A 395 2.79 21.29 -24.35
N VAL A 396 3.81 20.92 -23.57
CA VAL A 396 4.08 19.52 -23.19
C VAL A 396 2.95 18.97 -22.32
N PHE A 397 2.45 19.77 -21.38
CA PHE A 397 1.31 19.40 -20.55
C PHE A 397 0.06 19.13 -21.38
N LEU A 398 -0.28 20.01 -22.34
CA LEU A 398 -1.45 19.83 -23.20
C LEU A 398 -1.32 18.59 -24.10
N LYS A 399 -0.11 18.28 -24.61
CA LYS A 399 0.15 17.02 -25.34
C LYS A 399 -0.02 15.80 -24.45
N THR A 400 0.45 15.87 -23.20
CA THR A 400 0.29 14.79 -22.21
C THR A 400 -1.19 14.55 -21.89
N LEU A 401 -1.97 15.64 -21.74
CA LEU A 401 -3.41 15.57 -21.48
C LEU A 401 -4.18 15.04 -22.69
N ASP A 402 -3.84 15.48 -23.91
CA ASP A 402 -4.40 14.94 -25.16
C ASP A 402 -4.21 13.42 -25.27
N TRP A 403 -2.97 12.95 -25.05
CA TRP A 403 -2.69 11.51 -25.03
C TRP A 403 -3.52 10.82 -23.96
N TRP A 404 -3.47 11.29 -22.71
CA TRP A 404 -4.11 10.58 -21.61
C TRP A 404 -5.63 10.51 -21.74
N LEU A 405 -6.30 11.57 -22.21
CA LEU A 405 -7.77 11.56 -22.38
C LEU A 405 -8.24 10.64 -23.51
N THR A 406 -7.37 10.31 -24.47
CA THR A 406 -7.68 9.42 -25.61
C THR A 406 -7.13 8.01 -25.48
N GLU A 407 -6.16 7.80 -24.59
CA GLU A 407 -5.58 6.49 -24.30
C GLU A 407 -6.67 5.52 -23.81
N PRO A 408 -6.72 4.26 -24.30
CA PRO A 408 -7.57 3.22 -23.72
C PRO A 408 -7.45 3.17 -22.18
N CYS A 409 -8.49 2.69 -21.50
CA CYS A 409 -8.56 2.69 -20.02
C CYS A 409 -7.61 1.66 -19.34
N ILE A 410 -6.37 1.58 -19.82
CA ILE A 410 -5.24 0.84 -19.25
C ILE A 410 -4.56 1.70 -18.16
N THR A 411 -4.44 3.00 -18.42
CA THR A 411 -3.83 3.98 -17.48
C THR A 411 -4.92 4.78 -16.77
N GLY A 412 -5.78 4.09 -16.02
CA GLY A 412 -6.89 4.71 -15.32
C GLY A 412 -8.07 5.08 -16.21
N LYS A 413 -8.77 6.17 -15.87
CA LYS A 413 -10.06 6.62 -16.40
C LYS A 413 -11.17 5.59 -16.19
N ILE A 414 -11.04 4.82 -15.10
CA ILE A 414 -12.01 3.84 -14.65
C ILE A 414 -12.72 4.44 -13.42
N SER A 415 -13.97 4.83 -13.58
CA SER A 415 -14.79 5.32 -12.48
C SER A 415 -15.41 4.13 -11.74
N MET A 416 -15.06 3.99 -10.45
CA MET A 416 -15.61 3.00 -9.52
C MET A 416 -15.47 3.48 -8.06
N GLY A 417 -16.12 2.81 -7.11
CA GLY A 417 -15.95 3.06 -5.67
C GLY A 417 -16.66 4.31 -5.15
N GLU A 418 -16.20 4.79 -3.99
CA GLU A 418 -16.76 5.91 -3.21
C GLU A 418 -16.78 7.21 -4.02
N PHE A 419 -15.70 7.51 -4.74
CA PHE A 419 -15.52 8.78 -5.43
C PHE A 419 -15.91 8.75 -6.91
N GLU A 420 -16.72 7.76 -7.33
CA GLU A 420 -17.07 7.55 -8.74
C GLU A 420 -17.58 8.83 -9.42
N GLN A 421 -18.53 9.52 -8.79
CA GLN A 421 -19.15 10.73 -9.36
C GLN A 421 -18.19 11.92 -9.40
N VAL A 422 -17.34 12.06 -8.37
CA VAL A 422 -16.32 13.13 -8.32
C VAL A 422 -15.28 12.91 -9.41
N HIS A 423 -14.82 11.66 -9.58
CA HIS A 423 -13.89 11.29 -10.64
C HIS A 423 -14.50 11.54 -12.02
N LEU A 424 -15.76 11.15 -12.27
CA LEU A 424 -16.42 11.39 -13.55
C LEU A 424 -16.60 12.88 -13.84
N LYS A 425 -16.95 13.69 -12.83
CA LYS A 425 -17.02 15.16 -12.98
C LYS A 425 -15.65 15.72 -13.38
N TYR A 426 -14.59 15.30 -12.70
CA TYR A 426 -13.22 15.71 -13.02
C TYR A 426 -12.84 15.42 -14.48
N LEU A 427 -13.08 14.19 -14.97
CA LEU A 427 -12.77 13.80 -16.33
C LEU A 427 -13.54 14.66 -17.36
N LYS A 428 -14.84 14.89 -17.14
CA LYS A 428 -15.66 15.75 -18.00
C LYS A 428 -15.19 17.21 -17.98
N SER A 429 -14.76 17.71 -16.83
CA SER A 429 -14.22 19.08 -16.71
C SER A 429 -12.89 19.22 -17.45
N LEU A 430 -12.04 18.19 -17.48
CA LEU A 430 -10.84 18.16 -18.32
C LEU A 430 -11.16 18.12 -19.81
N GLU A 431 -12.14 17.31 -20.21
CA GLU A 431 -12.64 17.28 -21.59
C GLU A 431 -13.15 18.66 -22.02
N ASN A 432 -14.02 19.29 -21.23
CA ASN A 432 -14.52 20.63 -21.49
C ASN A 432 -13.39 21.67 -21.58
N PHE A 433 -12.38 21.55 -20.70
CA PHE A 433 -11.19 22.39 -20.73
C PHE A 433 -10.41 22.26 -22.04
N MET A 434 -10.26 21.04 -22.55
CA MET A 434 -9.59 20.77 -23.82
C MET A 434 -10.45 21.20 -25.02
N LYS A 435 -11.76 20.91 -25.02
CA LYS A 435 -12.71 21.35 -26.07
C LYS A 435 -12.73 22.87 -26.21
N GLY A 436 -12.69 23.59 -25.10
CA GLY A 436 -12.55 25.06 -25.08
C GLY A 436 -11.26 25.61 -25.71
N ARG A 437 -10.31 24.74 -26.09
CA ARG A 437 -9.04 25.08 -26.76
C ARG A 437 -8.94 24.51 -28.17
N GLY A 438 -10.06 24.08 -28.76
CA GLY A 438 -10.09 23.51 -30.11
C GLY A 438 -9.72 22.03 -30.16
N TRP A 439 -9.82 21.31 -29.05
CA TRP A 439 -9.71 19.85 -29.04
C TRP A 439 -11.00 19.22 -29.58
N GLU A 440 -10.91 18.46 -30.66
CA GLU A 440 -12.06 17.85 -31.36
C GLU A 440 -12.27 16.36 -31.03
N LYS A 441 -11.44 15.79 -30.14
CA LYS A 441 -11.53 14.38 -29.74
C LYS A 441 -12.52 14.23 -28.57
N GLU A 442 -12.91 12.99 -28.32
CA GLU A 442 -13.81 12.62 -27.22
C GLU A 442 -13.04 11.89 -26.11
N LEU A 443 -13.46 12.12 -24.86
CA LEU A 443 -12.93 11.43 -23.68
C LEU A 443 -13.20 9.93 -23.74
N VAL A 444 -12.14 9.13 -23.68
CA VAL A 444 -12.22 7.67 -23.49
C VAL A 444 -12.22 7.36 -22.00
N HIS A 445 -13.33 6.86 -21.46
CA HIS A 445 -13.46 6.46 -20.06
C HIS A 445 -14.33 5.20 -19.91
N MET A 446 -14.20 4.53 -18.77
CA MET A 446 -14.96 3.32 -18.45
C MET A 446 -15.57 3.43 -17.07
N ARG A 447 -16.78 2.90 -16.91
CA ARG A 447 -17.39 2.65 -15.60
C ARG A 447 -17.32 1.17 -15.29
N LYS A 448 -16.87 0.80 -14.10
CA LYS A 448 -16.92 -0.59 -13.60
C LYS A 448 -17.85 -0.68 -12.41
N PRO A 449 -18.64 -1.77 -12.28
CA PRO A 449 -19.43 -1.99 -11.09
C PRO A 449 -18.52 -2.20 -9.89
N THR A 450 -18.90 -1.64 -8.74
CA THR A 450 -18.27 -1.95 -7.46
C THR A 450 -18.81 -3.30 -6.97
N PRO A 451 -17.95 -4.27 -6.61
CA PRO A 451 -18.37 -5.52 -5.98
C PRO A 451 -19.29 -5.28 -4.78
N ARG A 452 -20.37 -6.05 -4.68
CA ARG A 452 -21.35 -5.94 -3.59
C ARG A 452 -21.06 -6.96 -2.49
N VAL A 453 -21.17 -6.52 -1.24
CA VAL A 453 -21.07 -7.36 -0.05
C VAL A 453 -22.33 -7.19 0.80
N HIS A 454 -22.76 -8.27 1.45
CA HIS A 454 -23.74 -8.21 2.53
C HIS A 454 -22.94 -8.12 3.83
N ASP A 455 -23.29 -7.19 4.72
CA ASP A 455 -22.58 -6.93 5.99
C ASP A 455 -21.17 -6.29 5.83
N MET A 456 -21.13 -5.05 5.34
CA MET A 456 -19.89 -4.26 5.29
C MET A 456 -19.28 -4.03 6.68
N GLU A 457 -20.12 -3.87 7.70
CA GLU A 457 -19.67 -3.62 9.06
C GLU A 457 -18.96 -4.85 9.65
N GLY A 458 -19.52 -6.04 9.47
CA GLY A 458 -18.83 -7.28 9.86
C GLY A 458 -17.50 -7.46 9.13
N TYR A 459 -17.41 -7.14 7.83
CA TYR A 459 -16.14 -7.18 7.11
C TYR A 459 -15.09 -6.25 7.75
N ARG A 460 -15.49 -5.02 8.09
CA ARG A 460 -14.64 -4.03 8.77
C ARG A 460 -14.20 -4.52 10.15
N LEU A 461 -15.11 -5.07 10.95
CA LEU A 461 -14.83 -5.62 12.28
C LEU A 461 -13.84 -6.80 12.21
N ARG A 462 -13.99 -7.71 11.23
CA ARG A 462 -13.04 -8.82 11.03
C ARG A 462 -11.65 -8.33 10.65
N ALA A 463 -11.56 -7.30 9.80
CA ALA A 463 -10.28 -6.67 9.46
C ALA A 463 -9.63 -6.01 10.69
N LEU A 464 -10.41 -5.40 11.59
CA LEU A 464 -9.92 -4.85 12.85
C LEU A 464 -9.39 -5.95 13.79
N GLU A 465 -10.14 -7.03 13.96
CA GLU A 465 -9.72 -8.16 14.79
C GLU A 465 -8.43 -8.81 14.28
N PHE A 466 -8.31 -8.98 12.96
CA PHE A 466 -7.07 -9.47 12.34
C PHE A 466 -5.89 -8.53 12.63
N ARG A 467 -6.08 -7.21 12.57
CA ARG A 467 -5.03 -6.23 12.92
C ARG A 467 -4.63 -6.34 14.40
N ARG A 468 -5.60 -6.39 15.33
CA ARG A 468 -5.34 -6.58 16.77
C ARG A 468 -4.58 -7.88 17.03
N PHE A 469 -4.97 -8.95 16.34
CA PHE A 469 -4.32 -10.24 16.41
C PHE A 469 -2.85 -10.17 15.96
N MET A 470 -2.58 -9.56 14.81
CA MET A 470 -1.20 -9.35 14.33
C MET A 470 -0.37 -8.52 15.31
N GLU A 471 -0.93 -7.47 15.92
CA GLU A 471 -0.25 -6.68 16.94
C GLU A 471 0.12 -7.52 18.18
N ARG A 472 -0.78 -8.38 18.66
CA ARG A 472 -0.50 -9.25 19.82
C ARG A 472 0.57 -10.29 19.54
N ILE A 473 0.60 -10.86 18.33
CA ILE A 473 1.68 -11.74 17.85
C ILE A 473 3.02 -11.01 17.96
N GLU A 474 3.08 -9.79 17.42
CA GLU A 474 4.31 -9.01 17.36
C GLU A 474 4.81 -8.53 18.74
N GLU A 475 3.91 -8.22 19.67
CA GLU A 475 4.28 -7.88 21.06
C GLU A 475 4.86 -9.06 21.84
N GLY A 476 4.97 -10.26 21.24
CA GLY A 476 5.42 -11.47 21.91
C GLY A 476 4.44 -11.97 22.97
N LYS A 477 3.26 -11.34 23.07
CA LYS A 477 2.17 -11.77 23.96
C LYS A 477 1.58 -13.09 23.50
N GLU A 478 1.67 -13.42 22.20
CA GLU A 478 1.13 -14.68 21.68
C GLU A 478 2.14 -15.81 21.45
N PHE A 479 3.41 -15.52 21.21
CA PHE A 479 4.40 -16.58 20.94
C PHE A 479 4.84 -17.40 22.17
N GLY A 480 4.46 -16.98 23.38
CA GLY A 480 4.81 -17.68 24.62
C GLY A 480 3.66 -18.33 25.38
N ASN A 481 2.46 -17.72 25.40
CA ASN A 481 1.35 -18.10 26.28
C ASN A 481 -0.06 -17.67 25.82
N ALA A 482 -0.26 -17.15 24.59
CA ALA A 482 -1.62 -16.78 24.20
C ALA A 482 -2.44 -18.00 23.79
N VAL A 483 -3.59 -18.11 24.45
CA VAL A 483 -4.68 -19.01 24.09
C VAL A 483 -5.08 -18.68 22.64
N PHE A 484 -5.18 -19.70 21.80
CA PHE A 484 -5.77 -19.51 20.47
C PHE A 484 -7.18 -18.89 20.61
N PRO A 485 -7.66 -18.10 19.63
CA PRO A 485 -9.08 -17.76 19.53
C PRO A 485 -9.94 -19.02 19.72
N GLU A 486 -11.16 -18.90 20.25
CA GLU A 486 -12.02 -20.07 20.55
C GLU A 486 -12.16 -20.98 19.32
N GLU A 487 -12.27 -20.33 18.17
CA GLU A 487 -12.26 -20.86 16.81
C GLU A 487 -11.06 -21.77 16.51
N MET A 488 -9.89 -21.46 17.04
CA MET A 488 -8.62 -22.15 16.77
C MET A 488 -8.18 -23.08 17.90
N LYS A 489 -8.97 -23.20 18.98
CA LYS A 489 -8.71 -24.20 20.04
C LYS A 489 -8.57 -25.63 19.52
N PRO A 490 -9.37 -26.12 18.57
CA PRO A 490 -9.19 -27.48 18.07
C PRO A 490 -7.82 -27.67 17.37
N TYR A 491 -7.27 -26.62 16.73
CA TYR A 491 -5.92 -26.66 16.17
C TYR A 491 -4.85 -26.80 17.26
N GLU A 492 -5.00 -26.08 18.37
CA GLU A 492 -4.14 -26.18 19.56
C GLU A 492 -4.19 -27.59 20.15
N GLU A 493 -5.40 -28.12 20.39
CA GLU A 493 -5.63 -29.45 20.94
C GLU A 493 -4.97 -30.55 20.12
N LEU A 494 -4.91 -30.39 18.79
CA LEU A 494 -4.21 -31.30 17.88
C LEU A 494 -2.67 -31.12 17.86
N GLY A 495 -2.11 -30.48 18.88
CA GLY A 495 -0.68 -30.20 19.02
C GLY A 495 -0.18 -29.10 18.08
N GLY A 496 -1.08 -28.23 17.63
CA GLY A 496 -0.75 -27.03 16.88
C GLY A 496 -0.19 -25.92 17.77
N SER A 497 0.59 -25.05 17.17
CA SER A 497 1.17 -23.88 17.85
C SER A 497 1.30 -22.71 16.87
N TRP A 498 1.45 -21.49 17.39
CA TRP A 498 1.73 -20.32 16.55
C TRP A 498 2.98 -20.50 15.67
N GLY A 499 3.97 -21.30 16.11
CA GLY A 499 5.15 -21.63 15.31
C GLY A 499 4.88 -22.58 14.14
N THR A 500 3.74 -23.30 14.15
CA THR A 500 3.38 -24.27 13.10
C THR A 500 2.21 -23.81 12.24
N VAL A 501 1.35 -22.90 12.74
CA VAL A 501 0.07 -22.54 12.12
C VAL A 501 0.19 -22.09 10.66
N PHE A 502 1.11 -21.18 10.35
CA PHE A 502 1.25 -20.67 8.98
C PHE A 502 1.75 -21.74 8.00
N TYR A 503 2.63 -22.63 8.48
CA TYR A 503 3.12 -23.75 7.68
C TYR A 503 2.00 -24.76 7.42
N ASP A 504 1.26 -25.13 8.46
CA ASP A 504 0.18 -26.11 8.33
C ASP A 504 -1.03 -25.55 7.53
N MET A 505 -1.35 -24.25 7.65
CA MET A 505 -2.33 -23.55 6.79
C MET A 505 -1.89 -23.53 5.31
N HIS A 506 -0.60 -23.31 5.07
CA HIS A 506 -0.07 -23.37 3.70
C HIS A 506 -0.21 -24.78 3.12
N GLN A 507 0.17 -25.80 3.89
CA GLN A 507 0.09 -27.19 3.45
C GLN A 507 -1.36 -27.64 3.21
N SER A 508 -2.30 -27.31 4.11
CA SER A 508 -3.72 -27.63 3.93
C SER A 508 -4.29 -26.99 2.65
N SER A 509 -3.87 -25.75 2.36
CA SER A 509 -4.26 -25.05 1.12
C SER A 509 -3.74 -25.75 -0.14
N LEU A 510 -2.53 -26.33 -0.09
CA LEU A 510 -1.99 -27.14 -1.18
C LEU A 510 -2.75 -28.46 -1.34
N MET A 511 -3.14 -29.08 -0.22
CA MET A 511 -3.94 -30.31 -0.21
C MET A 511 -5.31 -30.09 -0.89
N LEU A 512 -5.99 -29.00 -0.54
CA LEU A 512 -7.26 -28.62 -1.18
C LEU A 512 -7.07 -28.33 -2.68
N LYS A 513 -6.02 -27.56 -3.03
CA LYS A 513 -5.72 -27.25 -4.43
C LYS A 513 -5.48 -28.51 -5.27
N LEU A 514 -4.80 -29.51 -4.72
CA LEU A 514 -4.58 -30.79 -5.41
C LEU A 514 -5.90 -31.54 -5.61
N ARG A 515 -6.77 -31.59 -4.60
CA ARG A 515 -8.13 -32.16 -4.74
C ARG A 515 -8.89 -31.50 -5.88
N ILE A 516 -8.98 -30.16 -5.87
CA ILE A 516 -9.68 -29.38 -6.91
C ILE A 516 -9.10 -29.66 -8.30
N LYS A 517 -7.77 -29.73 -8.42
CA LYS A 517 -7.11 -30.03 -9.70
C LYS A 517 -7.42 -31.44 -10.19
N ILE A 518 -7.42 -32.44 -9.33
CA ILE A 518 -7.82 -33.81 -9.69
C ILE A 518 -9.26 -33.83 -10.19
N ASP A 519 -10.16 -33.10 -9.53
CA ASP A 519 -11.56 -33.00 -9.94
C ASP A 519 -11.75 -32.30 -11.28
N ALA A 520 -10.99 -31.23 -11.54
CA ALA A 520 -11.00 -30.51 -12.81
C ALA A 520 -10.37 -31.33 -13.94
N TRP A 521 -9.24 -32.00 -13.70
CA TRP A 521 -8.55 -32.81 -14.70
C TRP A 521 -9.29 -34.11 -15.04
N SER A 522 -10.10 -34.62 -14.11
CA SER A 522 -10.93 -35.81 -14.32
C SER A 522 -12.32 -35.49 -14.89
N HIS A 523 -12.54 -34.27 -15.39
CA HIS A 523 -13.80 -33.91 -16.03
C HIS A 523 -14.07 -34.81 -17.25
N GLY A 524 -15.25 -35.44 -17.29
CA GLY A 524 -15.62 -36.42 -18.32
C GLY A 524 -15.18 -37.86 -18.03
N VAL A 525 -14.50 -38.12 -16.90
CA VAL A 525 -14.22 -39.48 -16.40
C VAL A 525 -15.42 -39.99 -15.60
N ASP A 526 -15.63 -41.32 -15.59
CA ASP A 526 -16.67 -41.99 -14.80
C ASP A 526 -16.65 -41.58 -13.32
N GLU A 527 -17.82 -41.30 -12.75
CA GLU A 527 -17.94 -40.75 -11.40
C GLU A 527 -17.50 -41.75 -10.32
N ALA A 528 -17.61 -43.07 -10.55
CA ALA A 528 -17.09 -44.05 -9.60
C ALA A 528 -15.56 -44.01 -9.54
N ILE A 529 -14.90 -43.79 -10.67
CA ILE A 529 -13.43 -43.60 -10.73
C ILE A 529 -13.05 -42.28 -10.07
N ARG A 530 -13.78 -41.19 -10.32
CA ARG A 530 -13.54 -39.89 -9.68
C ARG A 530 -13.70 -39.98 -8.16
N LYS A 531 -14.78 -40.62 -7.70
CA LYS A 531 -15.01 -40.90 -6.27
C LYS A 531 -13.88 -41.73 -5.67
N ARG A 532 -13.44 -42.80 -6.34
CA ARG A 532 -12.29 -43.61 -5.88
C ARG A 532 -11.01 -42.77 -5.74
N ASN A 533 -10.71 -41.90 -6.70
CA ASN A 533 -9.51 -41.05 -6.65
C ASN A 533 -9.57 -40.02 -5.50
N ARG A 534 -10.75 -39.47 -5.21
CA ARG A 534 -10.95 -38.60 -4.03
C ARG A 534 -10.70 -39.37 -2.73
N VAL A 535 -11.22 -40.59 -2.61
CA VAL A 535 -11.02 -41.45 -1.43
C VAL A 535 -9.53 -41.75 -1.23
N LEU A 536 -8.84 -42.21 -2.28
CA LEU A 536 -7.39 -42.49 -2.21
C LEU A 536 -6.58 -41.25 -1.79
N LEU A 537 -6.93 -40.07 -2.32
CA LEU A 537 -6.25 -38.83 -1.96
C LEU A 537 -6.46 -38.47 -0.48
N VAL A 538 -7.67 -38.67 0.04
CA VAL A 538 -7.96 -38.40 1.45
C VAL A 538 -7.28 -39.42 2.36
N GLU A 539 -7.24 -40.70 1.98
CA GLU A 539 -6.50 -41.74 2.71
C GLU A 539 -5.02 -41.39 2.86
N GLU A 540 -4.39 -40.84 1.81
CA GLU A 540 -3.02 -40.33 1.90
C GLU A 540 -2.90 -39.14 2.86
N TYR A 541 -3.88 -38.24 2.86
CA TYR A 541 -3.91 -37.10 3.76
C TYR A 541 -4.12 -37.48 5.23
N MET A 542 -4.81 -38.58 5.53
CA MET A 542 -4.98 -39.08 6.90
C MET A 542 -3.65 -39.50 7.54
N ASN A 543 -2.59 -39.72 6.77
CA ASN A 543 -1.24 -40.01 7.29
C ASN A 543 -0.48 -38.73 7.72
N LEU A 544 -1.02 -37.54 7.46
CA LEU A 544 -0.41 -36.26 7.84
C LEU A 544 -0.74 -35.89 9.30
N PRO A 545 0.00 -34.94 9.91
CA PRO A 545 -0.29 -34.48 11.26
C PRO A 545 -1.76 -34.04 11.42
N CYS A 546 -2.41 -34.45 12.53
CA CYS A 546 -3.85 -34.22 12.74
C CYS A 546 -4.26 -32.77 12.54
N ARG A 547 -3.50 -31.84 13.11
CA ARG A 547 -3.71 -30.39 12.97
C ARG A 547 -3.77 -29.90 11.51
N ARG A 548 -3.00 -30.51 10.61
CA ARG A 548 -2.96 -30.16 9.18
C ARG A 548 -4.13 -30.80 8.43
N PHE A 549 -4.44 -32.05 8.76
CA PHE A 549 -5.58 -32.75 8.18
C PHE A 549 -6.90 -32.06 8.56
N TRP A 550 -7.03 -31.66 9.83
CA TRP A 550 -8.13 -30.86 10.33
C TRP A 550 -8.28 -29.52 9.59
N LEU A 551 -7.19 -28.77 9.40
CA LEU A 551 -7.21 -27.53 8.59
C LEU A 551 -7.68 -27.79 7.14
N TYR A 552 -7.34 -28.95 6.57
CA TYR A 552 -7.83 -29.34 5.24
C TYR A 552 -9.34 -29.64 5.24
N LEU A 553 -9.86 -30.35 6.24
CA LEU A 553 -11.30 -30.62 6.37
C LEU A 553 -12.09 -29.31 6.52
N ARG A 554 -11.58 -28.38 7.35
CA ARG A 554 -12.14 -27.03 7.53
C ARG A 554 -12.23 -26.27 6.21
N GLN A 555 -11.15 -26.26 5.42
CA GLN A 555 -11.15 -25.62 4.11
C GLN A 555 -12.11 -26.30 3.12
N CYS A 556 -12.28 -27.63 3.22
CA CYS A 556 -13.28 -28.35 2.43
C CYS A 556 -14.70 -27.94 2.81
N ARG A 557 -15.02 -27.87 4.12
CA ARG A 557 -16.33 -27.38 4.60
C ARG A 557 -16.58 -25.96 4.10
N PHE A 558 -15.61 -25.08 4.27
CA PHE A 558 -15.72 -23.69 3.84
C PHE A 558 -16.07 -23.57 2.35
N MET A 559 -15.42 -24.37 1.50
CA MET A 559 -15.71 -24.43 0.07
C MET A 559 -17.14 -24.92 -0.24
N VAL A 560 -17.67 -25.86 0.55
CA VAL A 560 -19.04 -26.37 0.41
C VAL A 560 -20.08 -25.35 0.89
N MET A 561 -19.84 -24.69 2.03
CA MET A 561 -20.76 -23.68 2.59
C MET A 561 -20.86 -22.41 1.73
N THR A 562 -19.85 -22.12 0.92
CA THR A 562 -19.76 -20.90 0.10
C THR A 562 -20.09 -21.13 -1.38
N ASP A 563 -20.61 -22.31 -1.75
CA ASP A 563 -20.85 -22.73 -3.14
C ASP A 563 -19.63 -22.52 -4.07
N GLY A 564 -18.42 -22.60 -3.50
CA GLY A 564 -17.16 -22.35 -4.21
C GLY A 564 -16.96 -20.90 -4.67
N ASN A 565 -17.67 -19.92 -4.11
CA ASN A 565 -17.47 -18.50 -4.44
C ASN A 565 -16.14 -17.98 -3.86
N PRO A 566 -15.13 -17.68 -4.70
CA PRO A 566 -13.80 -17.24 -4.23
C PRO A 566 -13.83 -15.87 -3.53
N GLY A 567 -14.89 -15.08 -3.72
CA GLY A 567 -15.03 -13.76 -3.08
C GLY A 567 -15.29 -13.80 -1.57
N LEU A 568 -15.61 -14.99 -1.02
CA LEU A 568 -15.71 -15.22 0.42
C LEU A 568 -14.42 -15.81 1.01
N PHE A 569 -13.48 -16.26 0.18
CA PHE A 569 -12.24 -16.94 0.60
C PHE A 569 -11.27 -16.03 1.37
N GLU A 570 -11.42 -14.70 1.26
CA GLU A 570 -10.65 -13.73 2.08
C GLU A 570 -11.05 -13.77 3.55
N ASP A 571 -12.14 -14.43 3.88
CA ASP A 571 -12.72 -14.44 5.20
C ASP A 571 -12.15 -15.62 6.01
N ALA A 572 -10.82 -15.58 6.20
CA ALA A 572 -10.02 -16.61 6.88
C ALA A 572 -10.51 -16.92 8.31
N LEU A 573 -11.29 -16.00 8.91
CA LEU A 573 -11.91 -16.16 10.22
C LEU A 573 -13.32 -16.76 10.14
N SER A 574 -14.09 -16.51 9.07
CA SER A 574 -15.38 -17.18 8.84
C SER A 574 -15.24 -18.66 8.50
N SER A 575 -14.02 -19.09 8.13
CA SER A 575 -13.63 -20.50 7.99
C SER A 575 -13.70 -21.30 9.29
N PHE A 576 -13.93 -20.63 10.43
CA PHE A 576 -13.91 -21.24 11.76
C PHE A 576 -15.27 -21.53 12.39
N GLN A 577 -16.37 -21.60 11.63
CA GLN A 577 -17.61 -22.18 12.17
C GLN A 577 -17.39 -23.64 12.59
N GLY A 578 -17.90 -23.99 13.78
CA GLY A 578 -17.67 -25.28 14.43
C GLY A 578 -18.27 -26.46 13.67
N GLY A 579 -17.49 -27.51 13.45
CA GLY A 579 -17.92 -28.78 12.84
C GLY A 579 -17.84 -29.97 13.79
N MET A 580 -18.50 -31.08 13.46
CA MET A 580 -18.44 -32.29 14.29
C MET A 580 -17.02 -32.87 14.46
N GLU A 581 -16.09 -32.63 13.53
CA GLU A 581 -14.67 -32.99 13.68
C GLU A 581 -13.94 -32.18 14.75
N ASP A 582 -14.44 -30.98 15.09
CA ASP A 582 -13.88 -30.17 16.17
C ASP A 582 -14.15 -30.83 17.53
N GLU A 583 -15.26 -31.56 17.69
CA GLU A 583 -15.55 -32.29 18.94
C GLU A 583 -14.56 -33.45 19.19
N LEU A 584 -13.89 -33.92 18.13
CA LEU A 584 -12.99 -35.07 18.20
C LEU A 584 -11.55 -34.68 18.54
N THR A 585 -11.19 -33.39 18.48
CA THR A 585 -9.81 -32.95 18.75
C THR A 585 -9.37 -33.21 20.18
N CYS A 586 -10.31 -33.28 21.12
CA CYS A 586 -10.05 -33.63 22.52
C CYS A 586 -9.48 -35.05 22.73
N PHE A 587 -9.56 -35.94 21.72
CA PHE A 587 -8.95 -37.28 21.78
C PHE A 587 -7.50 -37.33 21.27
N TYR A 588 -6.94 -36.19 20.88
CA TYR A 588 -5.54 -36.13 20.48
C TYR A 588 -4.61 -36.47 21.65
N GLY A 589 -3.70 -37.41 21.40
CA GLY A 589 -2.83 -38.00 22.43
C GLY A 589 -3.42 -39.25 23.10
N SER A 590 -4.74 -39.47 23.02
CA SER A 590 -5.42 -40.66 23.56
C SER A 590 -5.58 -41.78 22.53
N MET A 591 -5.33 -41.53 21.24
CA MET A 591 -5.37 -42.52 20.18
C MET A 591 -4.34 -42.23 19.06
N PRO A 592 -4.00 -43.22 18.20
CA PRO A 592 -3.10 -43.00 17.07
C PRO A 592 -3.61 -41.90 16.13
N SER A 593 -2.71 -41.02 15.67
CA SER A 593 -3.07 -39.88 14.82
C SER A 593 -3.86 -40.25 13.56
N VAL A 594 -3.52 -41.37 12.93
CA VAL A 594 -4.23 -41.87 11.73
C VAL A 594 -5.67 -42.28 12.07
N ALA A 595 -5.88 -42.92 13.24
CA ALA A 595 -7.21 -43.29 13.69
C ALA A 595 -8.05 -42.05 14.01
N LEU A 596 -7.45 -41.05 14.68
CA LEU A 596 -8.13 -39.78 14.94
C LEU A 596 -8.51 -39.06 13.64
N ASN A 597 -7.59 -39.00 12.66
CA ASN A 597 -7.88 -38.43 11.34
C ASN A 597 -9.02 -39.17 10.63
N HIS A 598 -9.05 -40.50 10.73
CA HIS A 598 -10.14 -41.29 10.17
C HIS A 598 -11.49 -40.89 10.79
N TYR A 599 -11.58 -40.80 12.12
CA TYR A 599 -12.82 -40.40 12.79
C TYR A 599 -13.21 -38.94 12.50
N MET A 600 -12.25 -38.02 12.43
CA MET A 600 -12.50 -36.64 12.00
C MET A 600 -13.07 -36.58 10.58
N TYR A 601 -12.56 -37.40 9.66
CA TYR A 601 -13.09 -37.48 8.30
C TYR A 601 -14.49 -38.09 8.24
N GLU A 602 -14.75 -39.15 9.00
CA GLU A 602 -16.10 -39.73 9.09
C GLU A 602 -17.10 -38.71 9.64
N ALA A 603 -16.74 -37.96 10.69
CA ALA A 603 -17.57 -36.90 11.24
C ALA A 603 -17.86 -35.79 10.21
N PHE A 604 -16.84 -35.35 9.47
CA PHE A 604 -16.97 -34.41 8.36
C PHE A 604 -17.95 -34.91 7.28
N MET A 605 -17.81 -36.17 6.83
CA MET A 605 -18.68 -36.75 5.80
C MET A 605 -20.14 -36.94 6.28
N MET A 606 -20.38 -37.06 7.58
CA MET A 606 -21.73 -37.18 8.16
C MET A 606 -22.52 -35.87 8.13
N GLU A 607 -21.87 -34.71 8.12
CA GLU A 607 -22.53 -33.42 7.89
C GLU A 607 -23.00 -33.28 6.44
N GLU A 608 -22.32 -33.94 5.49
CA GLU A 608 -22.62 -33.90 4.06
C GLU A 608 -23.72 -34.90 3.60
N SER A 609 -24.27 -35.75 4.48
CA SER A 609 -25.22 -36.82 4.10
C SER A 609 -26.54 -36.82 4.88
N GLU A 610 -27.67 -37.04 4.19
CA GLU A 610 -29.03 -37.11 4.77
C GLU A 610 -29.27 -38.33 5.70
N GLY A 611 -28.30 -39.24 5.87
CA GLY A 611 -28.42 -40.50 6.62
C GLY A 611 -27.76 -40.52 8.02
N ALA A 612 -27.58 -39.37 8.67
CA ALA A 612 -26.65 -39.21 9.80
C ALA A 612 -27.12 -39.73 11.19
N HIS A 613 -28.32 -40.30 11.33
CA HIS A 613 -28.93 -40.45 12.66
C HIS A 613 -28.38 -41.61 13.51
N GLU A 614 -28.02 -42.75 12.89
CA GLU A 614 -27.61 -43.97 13.60
C GLU A 614 -26.11 -43.97 13.96
N MET A 615 -25.29 -43.41 13.08
CA MET A 615 -23.85 -43.26 13.29
C MET A 615 -23.51 -42.10 14.24
N ARG A 616 -24.32 -41.02 14.28
CA ARG A 616 -24.25 -39.98 15.36
C ARG A 616 -24.52 -40.57 16.74
N ARG A 617 -25.42 -41.55 16.85
CA ARG A 617 -25.68 -42.26 18.10
C ARG A 617 -24.48 -43.13 18.50
N HIS A 618 -23.80 -43.74 17.53
CA HIS A 618 -22.56 -44.48 17.74
C HIS A 618 -21.38 -43.59 18.16
N LEU A 619 -21.15 -42.47 17.48
CA LEU A 619 -20.12 -41.49 17.83
C LEU A 619 -20.37 -40.84 19.19
N ARG A 620 -21.61 -40.44 19.52
CA ARG A 620 -21.94 -39.96 20.88
C ARG A 620 -21.67 -41.03 21.93
N SER A 621 -22.03 -42.29 21.66
CA SER A 621 -21.73 -43.42 22.55
C SER A 621 -20.23 -43.71 22.67
N LEU A 622 -19.44 -43.45 21.61
CA LEU A 622 -17.99 -43.57 21.61
C LEU A 622 -17.35 -42.42 22.41
N ILE A 623 -17.81 -41.19 22.21
CA ILE A 623 -17.40 -39.99 22.95
C ILE A 623 -17.72 -40.14 24.44
N GLU A 624 -18.91 -40.65 24.79
CA GLU A 624 -19.30 -40.93 26.18
C GLU A 624 -18.45 -42.03 26.82
N ARG A 625 -18.10 -43.09 26.07
CA ARG A 625 -17.22 -44.16 26.55
C ARG A 625 -15.78 -43.68 26.75
N LEU A 626 -15.23 -42.95 25.79
CA LEU A 626 -13.86 -42.45 25.83
C LEU A 626 -13.66 -41.30 26.83
N ARG A 627 -14.73 -40.63 27.28
CA ARG A 627 -14.68 -39.63 28.38
C ARG A 627 -14.77 -40.27 29.78
N SER A 628 -15.12 -41.55 29.89
CA SER A 628 -15.30 -42.26 31.16
C SER A 628 -14.09 -43.08 31.63
N GLU A 629 -13.04 -43.15 30.79
CA GLU A 629 -11.70 -43.67 31.10
C GLU A 629 -10.71 -42.50 31.22
#